data_AF-A0A2E0UKG2-F1
#
_entry.id   AF-A0A2E0UKG2-F1
#
_cell.length_a   1.000
_cell.length_b   1.000
_cell.length_c   1.000
_cell.angle_alpha   90.00
_cell.angle_beta   90.00
_cell.angle_gamma   90.00
#
_symmetry.space_group_name_H-M   'P 1'
#
loop_
_entity.id
_entity.type
_entity.pdbx_description
1 polymer ?
#
loop_
_entity_poly.entity_id
_entity_poly.type
_entity_poly.pdbx_seq_one_letter_code
_entity_poly.pdbx_strand_id
1 'polypeptide(L)'
;MSELTVRIYSFGFIRSGPPEDTTDNGGGYVFDCRFLNNPGYEPGMMSYTGLDPIIIDMLESDPEALDFRDEVFSMIDRVVRRYKEKGYTELYVAFGCTGGQHRSVYFAEQLADRLRKRGVWVQLEHRERELWP
;
A
#
# COMPACT_ATOMS: atom_id res chain seq x y z
N MET A 1 25.48 0.79 11.18
CA MET A 1 24.77 0.06 10.11
C MET A 1 23.50 0.83 9.84
N SER A 2 23.29 1.29 8.60
CA SER A 2 22.04 1.94 8.22
C SER A 2 20.90 0.93 8.29
N GLU A 3 19.77 1.36 8.84
CA GLU A 3 18.61 0.50 9.03
C GLU A 3 17.70 0.57 7.80
N LEU A 4 17.17 -0.57 7.35
CA LEU A 4 16.28 -0.64 6.19
C LEU A 4 15.00 0.17 6.46
N THR A 5 14.75 1.18 5.63
CA THR A 5 13.51 1.94 5.58
C THR A 5 12.63 1.44 4.44
N VAL A 6 11.41 1.02 4.75
CA VAL A 6 10.42 0.66 3.74
C VAL A 6 9.55 1.88 3.45
N ARG A 7 9.61 2.39 2.22
CA ARG A 7 8.75 3.46 1.71
C ARG A 7 7.53 2.83 1.08
N ILE A 8 6.36 3.16 1.62
CA ILE A 8 5.07 2.63 1.21
C ILE A 8 4.24 3.76 0.64
N TYR A 9 3.65 3.54 -0.53
CA TYR A 9 2.81 4.51 -1.20
C TYR A 9 1.42 3.95 -1.49
N SER A 10 0.40 4.80 -1.41
CA SER A 10 -0.85 4.60 -2.15
C SER A 10 -0.97 5.64 -3.25
N PHE A 11 -1.43 5.24 -4.44
CA PHE A 11 -1.64 6.15 -5.56
C PHE A 11 -2.89 5.83 -6.40
N GLY A 12 -3.28 6.76 -7.26
CA GLY A 12 -4.30 6.60 -8.30
C GLY A 12 -3.69 6.50 -9.71
N PHE A 13 -3.99 5.43 -10.44
CA PHE A 13 -3.51 5.22 -11.82
C PHE A 13 -3.95 6.32 -12.78
N ILE A 14 -5.16 6.86 -12.63
CA ILE A 14 -5.65 8.00 -13.45
C ILE A 14 -5.42 9.36 -12.79
N ARG A 15 -4.62 9.39 -11.72
CA ARG A 15 -4.26 10.58 -10.96
C ARG A 15 -2.76 10.81 -11.07
N SER A 16 -2.01 10.48 -10.04
CA SER A 16 -0.58 10.73 -9.98
C SER A 16 0.28 9.64 -10.65
N GLY A 17 -0.32 8.50 -11.00
CA GLY A 17 0.42 7.33 -11.50
C GLY A 17 1.30 6.68 -10.43
N PRO A 18 2.04 5.61 -10.75
CA PRO A 18 3.01 5.04 -9.82
C PRO A 18 4.09 6.09 -9.46
N PRO A 19 4.48 6.23 -8.18
CA PRO A 19 5.55 7.15 -7.81
C PRO A 19 6.88 6.79 -8.49
N GLU A 20 7.68 7.80 -8.83
CA GLU A 20 9.05 7.58 -9.29
C GLU A 20 9.86 6.89 -8.19
N ASP A 21 10.66 5.91 -8.59
CA ASP A 21 11.55 5.22 -7.67
C ASP A 21 12.85 5.99 -7.51
N THR A 22 13.08 6.47 -6.29
CA THR A 22 14.24 7.27 -5.91
C THR A 22 15.29 6.46 -5.13
N THR A 23 15.13 5.14 -5.01
CA THR A 23 16.04 4.29 -4.24
C THR A 23 17.33 3.98 -4.99
N ASP A 24 18.45 3.94 -4.27
CA ASP A 24 19.79 3.73 -4.85
C ASP A 24 19.95 2.39 -5.59
N ASN A 25 19.20 1.36 -5.18
CA ASN A 25 19.30 0.02 -5.76
C ASN A 25 18.41 -0.19 -6.99
N GLY A 26 17.52 0.77 -7.28
CA GLY A 26 16.57 0.68 -8.38
C GLY A 26 15.56 -0.46 -8.22
N GLY A 27 14.30 -0.16 -8.48
CA GLY A 27 13.18 -1.07 -8.36
C GLY A 27 12.52 -1.09 -6.99
N GLY A 28 11.24 -1.42 -7.04
CA GLY A 28 10.40 -1.77 -5.91
C GLY A 28 9.17 -2.51 -6.42
N TYR A 29 8.15 -2.60 -5.59
CA TYR A 29 6.92 -3.34 -5.95
C TYR A 29 5.78 -2.37 -6.20
N VAL A 30 5.08 -2.53 -7.32
CA VAL A 30 3.83 -1.83 -7.60
C VAL A 30 2.72 -2.87 -7.74
N PHE A 31 1.70 -2.75 -6.91
CA PHE A 31 0.57 -3.67 -6.87
C PHE A 31 -0.70 -2.98 -7.37
N ASP A 32 -1.29 -3.52 -8.44
CA ASP A 32 -2.56 -3.04 -8.97
C ASP A 32 -3.72 -3.66 -8.17
N CYS A 33 -4.47 -2.82 -7.46
CA CYS A 33 -5.61 -3.21 -6.65
C CYS A 33 -6.95 -3.05 -7.40
N ARG A 34 -6.95 -2.68 -8.70
CA ARG A 34 -8.18 -2.36 -9.44
C ARG A 34 -9.08 -3.56 -9.71
N PHE A 35 -8.54 -4.77 -9.66
CA PHE A 35 -9.29 -6.01 -9.88
C PHE A 35 -10.26 -6.35 -8.73
N LEU A 36 -9.97 -5.86 -7.52
CA LEU A 36 -10.80 -6.07 -6.34
C LEU A 36 -12.12 -5.30 -6.39
N ASN A 37 -13.11 -5.73 -5.62
CA ASN A 37 -14.39 -5.04 -5.47
C ASN A 37 -14.20 -3.55 -5.19
N ASN A 38 -14.95 -2.71 -5.91
CA ASN A 38 -14.76 -1.26 -5.90
C ASN A 38 -15.78 -0.58 -4.97
N PRO A 39 -15.37 -0.08 -3.78
CA PRO A 39 -16.30 0.57 -2.85
C PRO A 39 -16.96 1.81 -3.45
N GLY A 40 -16.29 2.49 -4.39
CA GLY A 40 -16.81 3.71 -5.01
C GLY A 40 -18.06 3.53 -5.89
N TYR A 41 -18.51 2.29 -6.14
CA TYR A 41 -19.79 2.04 -6.81
C TYR A 41 -20.98 2.03 -5.87
N GLU A 42 -20.76 1.93 -4.56
CA GLU A 42 -21.83 2.00 -3.58
C GLU A 42 -22.26 3.46 -3.34
N PRO A 43 -23.57 3.75 -3.35
CA PRO A 43 -24.08 5.08 -3.09
C PRO A 43 -23.57 5.64 -1.75
N GLY A 44 -23.01 6.84 -1.77
CA GLY A 44 -22.49 7.51 -0.57
C GLY A 44 -21.05 7.12 -0.18
N MET A 45 -20.39 6.19 -0.89
CA MET A 45 -19.02 5.78 -0.54
C MET A 45 -17.92 6.68 -1.11
N MET A 46 -18.27 7.59 -2.02
CA MET A 46 -17.30 8.50 -2.65
C MET A 46 -16.62 9.46 -1.66
N SER A 47 -17.21 9.73 -0.49
CA SER A 47 -16.62 10.61 0.52
C SER A 47 -15.70 9.90 1.50
N TYR A 48 -15.70 8.57 1.54
CA TYR A 48 -14.84 7.81 2.44
C TYR A 48 -13.51 7.45 1.77
N THR A 49 -12.53 7.09 2.58
CA THR A 49 -11.18 6.73 2.19
C THR A 49 -10.85 5.35 2.74
N GLY A 50 -9.74 4.75 2.30
CA GLY A 50 -9.24 3.50 2.88
C GLY A 50 -8.83 3.59 4.36
N LEU A 51 -8.92 4.77 4.98
CA LEU A 51 -8.75 4.99 6.41
C LEU A 51 -10.05 4.84 7.20
N ASP A 52 -11.20 4.95 6.53
CA ASP A 52 -12.49 4.96 7.19
C ASP A 52 -12.96 3.54 7.50
N PRO A 53 -13.52 3.29 8.71
CA PRO A 53 -13.97 1.97 9.13
C PRO A 53 -14.90 1.29 8.12
N ILE A 54 -15.79 2.05 7.48
CA ILE A 54 -16.72 1.51 6.50
C ILE A 54 -16.03 0.89 5.28
N ILE A 55 -14.93 1.50 4.80
CA ILE A 55 -14.16 0.97 3.66
C ILE A 55 -13.28 -0.19 4.12
N ILE A 56 -12.72 -0.10 5.32
CA ILE A 56 -11.93 -1.18 5.93
C ILE A 56 -12.80 -2.43 6.09
N ASP A 57 -13.99 -2.30 6.70
CA ASP A 57 -14.90 -3.41 6.95
C ASP A 57 -15.35 -4.08 5.65
N MET A 58 -15.63 -3.28 4.60
CA MET A 58 -15.93 -3.82 3.27
C MET A 58 -14.79 -4.68 2.74
N LEU A 59 -13.54 -4.19 2.78
CA LEU A 59 -12.37 -4.90 2.25
C LEU A 59 -11.96 -6.09 3.15
N GLU A 60 -12.16 -6.01 4.46
CA GLU A 60 -11.92 -7.12 5.39
C GLU A 60 -13.00 -8.21 5.30
N SER A 61 -14.17 -7.88 4.73
CA SER A 61 -15.24 -8.85 4.44
C SER A 61 -15.10 -9.53 3.07
N ASP A 62 -14.19 -9.05 2.22
CA ASP A 62 -13.99 -9.56 0.86
C ASP A 62 -12.86 -10.62 0.82
N PRO A 63 -13.18 -11.91 0.58
CA PRO A 63 -12.17 -12.96 0.56
C PRO A 63 -11.06 -12.73 -0.46
N GLU A 64 -11.36 -12.13 -1.63
CA GLU A 64 -10.35 -11.88 -2.66
C GLU A 64 -9.37 -10.79 -2.21
N ALA A 65 -9.85 -9.78 -1.47
CA ALA A 65 -9.01 -8.75 -0.88
C ALA A 65 -8.11 -9.32 0.22
N LEU A 66 -8.62 -10.25 1.04
CA LEU A 66 -7.84 -10.92 2.09
C LEU A 66 -6.77 -11.84 1.51
N ASP A 67 -7.10 -12.65 0.50
CA ASP A 67 -6.15 -13.55 -0.17
C ASP A 67 -5.02 -12.73 -0.81
N PHE A 68 -5.37 -11.68 -1.56
CA PHE A 68 -4.40 -10.77 -2.15
C PHE A 68 -3.51 -10.09 -1.10
N ARG A 69 -4.11 -9.60 0.01
CA ARG A 69 -3.37 -9.00 1.13
C ARG A 69 -2.31 -9.96 1.64
N ASP A 70 -2.71 -11.19 1.94
CA ASP A 70 -1.86 -12.14 2.63
C ASP A 70 -0.72 -12.65 1.73
N GLU A 71 -0.98 -12.86 0.43
CA GLU A 71 0.03 -13.19 -0.56
C GLU A 71 1.07 -12.08 -0.73
N VAL A 72 0.61 -10.85 -0.96
CA VAL A 72 1.48 -9.68 -1.14
C VAL A 72 2.31 -9.46 0.13
N PHE A 73 1.69 -9.49 1.30
CA PHE A 73 2.37 -9.18 2.56
C PHE A 73 3.39 -10.26 2.92
N SER A 74 3.08 -11.53 2.66
CA SER A 74 4.04 -12.63 2.81
C SER A 74 5.23 -12.47 1.88
N MET A 75 5.01 -12.03 0.64
CA MET A 75 6.09 -11.73 -0.29
C MET A 75 6.97 -10.57 0.23
N ILE A 76 6.36 -9.45 0.64
CA ILE A 76 7.11 -8.29 1.15
C ILE A 76 7.89 -8.64 2.44
N ASP A 77 7.32 -9.44 3.35
CA ASP A 77 8.04 -9.92 4.54
C ASP A 77 9.34 -10.66 4.16
N ARG A 78 9.29 -11.51 3.12
CA ARG A 78 10.47 -12.22 2.61
C ARG A 78 11.49 -11.26 2.00
N VAL A 79 11.02 -10.26 1.25
CA VAL A 79 11.88 -9.22 0.63
C VAL A 79 12.58 -8.41 1.70
N VAL A 80 11.85 -7.88 2.69
CA VAL A 80 12.39 -7.09 3.81
C VAL A 80 13.50 -7.85 4.53
N ARG A 81 13.28 -9.14 4.84
CA ARG A 81 14.31 -9.98 5.47
C ARG A 81 15.57 -10.06 4.61
N ARG A 82 15.43 -10.36 3.31
CA ARG A 82 16.58 -10.50 2.39
C ARG A 82 17.29 -9.17 2.13
N TYR A 83 16.56 -8.06 2.15
CA TYR A 83 17.13 -6.72 1.99
C TYR A 83 18.01 -6.34 3.18
N LYS A 84 17.52 -6.61 4.41
CA LYS A 84 18.31 -6.45 5.64
C LYS A 84 19.59 -7.30 5.61
N GLU A 85 19.49 -8.58 5.20
CA GLU A 85 20.65 -9.49 5.09
C GLU A 85 21.70 -9.00 4.06
N LYS A 86 21.25 -8.35 2.98
CA LYS A 86 22.13 -7.80 1.94
C LYS A 86 22.66 -6.40 2.24
N GLY A 87 22.22 -5.76 3.32
CA GLY A 87 22.66 -4.41 3.70
C GLY A 87 22.03 -3.28 2.87
N TYR A 88 20.88 -3.51 2.23
CA TYR A 88 20.13 -2.43 1.59
C TYR A 88 19.51 -1.50 2.63
N THR A 89 19.42 -0.22 2.28
CA THR A 89 18.93 0.85 3.16
C THR A 89 17.49 1.24 2.88
N GLU A 90 16.99 0.98 1.67
CA GLU A 90 15.65 1.35 1.27
C GLU A 90 14.95 0.20 0.53
N LEU A 91 13.63 0.13 0.70
CA LEU A 91 12.73 -0.73 -0.09
C LEU A 91 11.50 0.08 -0.45
N TYR A 92 11.13 0.08 -1.71
CA TYR A 92 9.94 0.74 -2.21
C TYR A 92 8.78 -0.25 -2.41
N VAL A 93 7.58 0.11 -1.95
CA VAL A 93 6.33 -0.62 -2.18
C VAL A 93 5.20 0.37 -2.46
N ALA A 94 4.41 0.16 -3.50
CA ALA A 94 3.29 1.03 -3.86
C ALA A 94 2.04 0.22 -4.21
N PHE A 95 0.89 0.71 -3.77
CA PHE A 95 -0.43 0.18 -4.11
C PHE A 95 -1.19 1.18 -4.98
N GLY A 96 -1.70 0.72 -6.11
CA GLY A 96 -2.44 1.55 -7.07
C GLY A 96 -3.90 1.13 -7.15
N CYS A 97 -4.82 2.10 -7.09
CA CYS A 97 -6.21 1.89 -7.53
C CYS A 97 -6.57 2.95 -8.57
N THR A 98 -7.83 3.08 -8.98
CA THR A 98 -8.20 4.07 -10.00
C THR A 98 -7.96 5.49 -9.49
N GLY A 99 -8.56 5.87 -8.36
CA GLY A 99 -8.56 7.25 -7.86
C GLY A 99 -7.56 7.54 -6.74
N GLY A 100 -6.90 6.54 -6.15
CA GLY A 100 -5.96 6.73 -5.04
C GLY A 100 -6.61 7.02 -3.68
N GLN A 101 -7.83 6.55 -3.45
CA GLN A 101 -8.63 6.93 -2.28
C GLN A 101 -9.06 5.76 -1.38
N HIS A 102 -9.49 4.63 -1.96
CA HIS A 102 -10.06 3.50 -1.20
C HIS A 102 -9.09 2.34 -1.07
N ARG A 103 -9.10 1.42 -2.05
CA ARG A 103 -8.37 0.16 -2.04
C ARG A 103 -6.87 0.35 -1.81
N SER A 104 -6.21 1.21 -2.58
CA SER A 104 -4.77 1.41 -2.44
C SER A 104 -4.37 1.98 -1.08
N VAL A 105 -5.18 2.86 -0.51
CA VAL A 105 -4.96 3.45 0.82
C VAL A 105 -5.04 2.38 1.89
N TYR A 106 -6.08 1.55 1.85
CA TYR A 106 -6.25 0.42 2.75
C TYR A 106 -5.03 -0.51 2.73
N PHE A 107 -4.62 -1.02 1.56
CA PHE A 107 -3.48 -1.96 1.50
C PHE A 107 -2.16 -1.32 1.96
N ALA A 108 -1.94 -0.04 1.65
CA ALA A 108 -0.75 0.68 2.07
C ALA A 108 -0.69 0.81 3.61
N GLU A 109 -1.80 1.16 4.26
CA GLU A 109 -1.91 1.24 5.73
C GLU A 109 -1.74 -0.13 6.39
N GLN A 110 -2.41 -1.16 5.88
CA GLN A 110 -2.32 -2.52 6.43
C GLN A 110 -0.89 -3.07 6.35
N LEU A 111 -0.17 -2.81 5.25
CA LEU A 111 1.24 -3.20 5.13
C LEU A 111 2.12 -2.40 6.09
N ALA A 112 1.88 -1.09 6.20
CA ALA A 112 2.64 -0.22 7.09
C ALA A 112 2.52 -0.66 8.56
N ASP A 113 1.30 -0.90 9.04
CA ASP A 113 1.04 -1.41 10.38
C ASP A 113 1.71 -2.77 10.60
N ARG A 114 1.55 -3.70 9.66
CA ARG A 114 2.18 -5.03 9.70
C ARG A 114 3.70 -4.97 9.85
N LEU A 115 4.36 -4.08 9.13
CA LEU A 115 5.82 -3.93 9.13
C LEU A 115 6.30 -3.19 10.39
N ARG A 116 5.59 -2.15 10.83
CA ARG A 116 5.87 -1.45 12.11
C ARG A 116 5.80 -2.40 13.30
N LYS A 117 4.78 -3.27 13.36
CA LYS A 117 4.65 -4.32 14.39
C LYS A 117 5.82 -5.32 14.39
N ARG A 118 6.56 -5.43 13.29
CA ARG A 118 7.75 -6.26 13.14
C ARG A 118 9.07 -5.49 13.35
N GLY A 119 9.02 -4.24 13.82
CA GLY A 119 10.21 -3.42 14.06
C GLY A 119 10.93 -3.01 12.77
N VAL A 120 10.19 -2.78 11.69
CA VAL A 120 10.73 -2.23 10.44
C VAL A 120 10.41 -0.74 10.40
N TRP A 121 11.38 0.08 10.00
CA TRP A 121 11.15 1.50 9.78
C TRP A 121 10.31 1.68 8.52
N VAL A 122 9.19 2.38 8.66
CA VAL A 122 8.23 2.59 7.58
C VAL A 122 7.99 4.07 7.38
N GLN A 123 8.11 4.53 6.14
CA GLN A 123 7.60 5.81 5.68
C GLN A 123 6.38 5.54 4.80
N LEU A 124 5.23 6.12 5.15
CA LEU A 124 3.98 5.92 4.43
C LEU A 124 3.52 7.25 3.83
N GLU A 125 3.20 7.24 2.54
CA GLU A 125 2.68 8.40 1.83
C GLU A 125 1.46 8.05 0.99
N HIS A 126 0.43 8.90 1.07
CA HIS A 126 -0.77 8.78 0.26
C HIS A 126 -0.79 9.92 -0.77
N ARG A 127 -0.53 9.61 -2.03
CA ARG A 127 -0.26 10.65 -3.06
C ARG A 127 -1.46 11.55 -3.35
N GLU A 128 -2.67 11.03 -3.23
CA GLU A 128 -3.90 11.79 -3.46
C GLU A 128 -4.53 12.34 -2.18
N ARG A 129 -3.85 12.30 -1.03
CA ARG A 129 -4.42 12.73 0.26
C ARG A 129 -5.00 14.14 0.24
N GLU A 130 -4.35 15.07 -0.45
CA GLU A 130 -4.80 16.46 -0.57
C GLU A 130 -6.03 16.62 -1.47
N LEU A 131 -6.39 15.58 -2.23
CA LEU A 131 -7.55 15.53 -3.12
C LEU A 131 -8.73 14.79 -2.50
N TRP A 132 -8.55 14.20 -1.31
CA TRP A 132 -9.64 13.54 -0.60
C TRP A 132 -10.65 14.57 -0.09
N PRO A 133 -11.94 14.21 -0.02
CA PRO A 133 -13.02 15.10 0.40
C PRO A 133 -12.97 15.49 1.88
#